data_AF-A0A7C7DX51-F1
#
_entry.id   AF-A0A7C7DX51-F1
#
_cell.length_a   1.000
_cell.length_b   1.000
_cell.length_c   1.000
_cell.angle_alpha   90.00
_cell.angle_beta   90.00
_cell.angle_gamma   90.00
#
_symmetry.space_group_name_H-M   'P 1'
#
loop_
_entity.id
_entity.type
_entity.pdbx_description
1 polymer ?
#
loop_
_entity_poly.entity_id
_entity_poly.type
_entity_poly.pdbx_seq_one_letter_code
_entity_poly.pdbx_strand_id
1 'polypeptide(L)'
;MHDQPRGPLAIPEEVIQFETGRTTVDWCILLDASDAQTFSHAQLIEHLERIYGLETRWANTVAVRYEAERGIEREVAVPADLVAAMIFKPAARRRFEQLSRTEQHNLVIWLDEATDASERQARIAGLLGQLSTE
;
A
#
# COMPACT_ATOMS: atom_id res chain seq x y z
N MET A 1 4.04 -20.34 -10.24
CA MET A 1 4.84 -19.12 -10.05
C MET A 1 4.47 -18.62 -8.66
N HIS A 2 5.31 -18.86 -7.65
CA HIS A 2 5.00 -18.42 -6.29
C HIS A 2 5.16 -16.91 -6.28
N ASP A 3 4.05 -16.19 -6.15
CA ASP A 3 4.06 -14.76 -5.96
C ASP A 3 4.61 -14.51 -4.55
N GLN A 4 5.92 -14.23 -4.49
CA GLN A 4 6.62 -14.02 -3.24
C GLN A 4 6.17 -12.66 -2.70
N PRO A 5 5.73 -12.53 -1.44
CA PRO A 5 5.29 -11.25 -0.91
C PRO A 5 6.42 -10.24 -1.11
N ARG A 6 6.06 -9.07 -1.64
CA ARG A 6 6.94 -7.90 -1.79
C ARG A 6 6.50 -6.82 -0.81
N GLY A 7 7.41 -5.92 -0.45
CA GLY A 7 7.13 -4.84 0.49
C GLY A 7 7.02 -5.29 1.96
N PRO A 8 6.32 -4.54 2.82
CA PRO A 8 6.32 -4.78 4.27
C PRO A 8 5.76 -6.14 4.73
N LEU A 9 4.93 -6.78 3.90
CA LEU A 9 4.42 -8.13 4.15
C LEU A 9 5.52 -9.20 4.00
N ALA A 10 6.57 -8.93 3.23
CA ALA A 10 7.69 -9.84 3.00
C ALA A 10 8.65 -9.99 4.19
N ILE A 11 8.60 -9.04 5.14
CA ILE A 11 9.53 -9.00 6.26
C ILE A 11 9.25 -10.17 7.21
N PRO A 12 10.24 -11.01 7.58
CA PRO A 12 10.00 -12.13 8.49
C PRO A 12 9.51 -11.68 9.88
N GLU A 13 8.68 -12.52 10.52
CA GLU A 13 8.10 -12.22 11.82
C GLU A 13 9.16 -11.99 12.90
N GLU A 14 10.24 -12.76 12.88
CA GLU A 14 11.36 -12.64 13.80
C GLU A 14 12.08 -11.29 13.67
N VAL A 15 12.12 -10.71 12.47
CA VAL A 15 12.71 -9.38 12.23
C VAL A 15 11.80 -8.30 12.81
N ILE A 16 10.49 -8.44 12.62
CA ILE A 16 9.51 -7.50 13.19
C ILE A 16 9.56 -7.52 14.70
N GLN A 17 9.60 -8.71 15.30
CA GLN A 17 9.69 -8.84 16.76
C GLN A 17 11.00 -8.23 17.29
N PHE A 18 12.12 -8.47 16.60
CA PHE A 18 13.41 -7.92 17.00
C PHE A 18 13.42 -6.38 16.96
N GLU A 19 12.87 -5.80 15.90
CA GLU A 19 12.96 -4.36 15.64
C GLU A 19 11.88 -3.53 16.36
N THR A 20 10.69 -4.10 16.52
CA THR A 20 9.53 -3.42 17.13
C THR A 20 9.29 -3.85 18.57
N GLY A 21 9.99 -4.88 19.03
CA GLY A 21 9.85 -5.47 20.36
C GLY A 21 8.58 -6.32 20.56
N ARG A 22 7.79 -6.55 19.51
CA ARG A 22 6.48 -7.21 19.58
C ARG A 22 6.19 -8.02 18.33
N THR A 23 5.45 -9.11 18.51
CA THR A 23 4.95 -9.90 17.36
C THR A 23 3.85 -9.14 16.63
N THR A 24 3.56 -9.51 15.39
CA THR A 24 2.42 -9.01 14.61
C THR A 24 1.11 -9.22 15.38
N VAL A 25 0.96 -10.36 16.08
CA VAL A 25 -0.23 -10.64 16.91
C VAL A 25 -0.35 -9.67 18.07
N ASP A 26 0.75 -9.39 18.78
CA ASP A 26 0.75 -8.42 19.88
C ASP A 26 0.38 -7.01 19.39
N TRP A 27 0.91 -6.60 18.24
CA TRP A 27 0.55 -5.33 17.62
C TRP A 27 -0.92 -5.25 17.26
N CYS A 28 -1.50 -6.31 16.70
CA CYS A 28 -2.92 -6.34 16.38
C CYS A 28 -3.79 -6.19 17.62
N ILE A 29 -3.43 -6.85 18.74
CA ILE A 29 -4.15 -6.71 20.02
C ILE A 29 -4.10 -5.26 20.51
N LEU A 30 -2.93 -4.62 20.46
CA LEU A 30 -2.76 -3.23 20.89
C LEU A 30 -3.54 -2.24 20.01
N LEU A 31 -3.53 -2.45 18.70
CA LEU A 31 -4.23 -1.60 17.75
C LEU A 31 -5.76 -1.78 17.82
N ASP A 32 -6.24 -3.00 18.01
CA ASP A 32 -7.67 -3.25 18.25
C ASP A 32 -8.15 -2.59 19.55
N ALA A 33 -7.32 -2.58 20.61
CA ALA A 33 -7.62 -1.88 21.85
C ALA A 33 -7.72 -0.35 21.69
N SER A 34 -7.09 0.21 20.66
CA SER A 34 -7.18 1.62 20.26
C SER A 34 -8.31 1.91 19.26
N ASP A 35 -9.13 0.92 18.92
CA ASP A 35 -10.15 1.00 17.85
C ASP A 35 -9.57 1.40 16.47
N ALA A 36 -8.34 0.94 16.20
CA ALA A 36 -7.56 1.39 15.06
C ALA A 36 -8.07 0.90 13.69
N GLN A 37 -9.08 0.02 13.66
CA GLN A 37 -9.79 -0.36 12.43
C GLN A 37 -10.50 0.85 11.80
N THR A 38 -10.84 1.86 12.61
CA THR A 38 -11.47 3.10 12.14
C THR A 38 -10.45 4.13 11.63
N PHE A 39 -9.16 3.90 11.86
CA PHE A 39 -8.12 4.86 11.45
C PHE A 39 -7.89 4.79 9.94
N SER A 40 -7.51 5.93 9.35
CA SER A 40 -6.82 5.95 8.06
C SER A 40 -5.37 5.42 8.19
N HIS A 41 -4.71 5.17 7.06
CA HIS A 41 -3.31 4.70 7.07
C HIS A 41 -2.35 5.69 7.69
N ALA A 42 -2.49 6.98 7.36
CA ALA A 42 -1.71 8.03 7.99
C ALA A 42 -1.94 8.08 9.51
N GLN A 43 -3.19 7.92 9.96
CA GLN A 43 -3.51 7.90 11.40
C GLN A 43 -2.96 6.67 12.12
N LEU A 44 -2.91 5.50 11.46
CA LEU A 44 -2.23 4.32 12.01
C LEU A 44 -0.73 4.58 12.21
N ILE A 45 -0.05 5.09 11.18
CA ILE A 45 1.38 5.40 11.26
C ILE A 45 1.63 6.44 12.35
N GLU A 46 0.88 7.54 12.36
CA GLU A 46 1.01 8.59 13.37
C GLU A 46 0.75 8.03 14.78
N HIS A 47 -0.24 7.16 14.94
CA HIS A 47 -0.51 6.51 16.23
C HIS A 47 0.66 5.62 16.67
N LEU A 48 1.22 4.83 15.76
CA LEU A 48 2.36 3.95 16.01
C LEU A 48 3.64 4.73 16.36
N GLU A 49 3.91 5.84 15.67
CA GLU A 49 5.02 6.73 15.98
C GLU A 49 4.83 7.45 17.32
N ARG A 50 3.66 8.06 17.52
CA ARG A 50 3.41 8.95 18.67
C ARG A 50 3.16 8.21 19.97
N ILE A 51 2.43 7.10 19.94
CA ILE A 51 2.04 6.36 21.16
C ILE A 51 3.06 5.29 21.49
N TYR A 52 3.62 4.62 20.47
CA TYR A 52 4.52 3.49 20.66
C TYR A 52 5.98 3.78 20.31
N GLY A 53 6.29 4.99 19.81
CA GLY A 53 7.67 5.42 19.55
C GLY A 53 8.34 4.70 18.39
N LEU A 54 7.56 4.07 17.50
CA LEU A 54 8.11 3.37 16.35
C LEU A 54 8.71 4.36 15.35
N GLU A 55 9.85 3.99 14.74
CA GLU A 55 10.37 4.69 13.57
C GLU A 55 9.39 4.54 12.40
N THR A 56 9.26 5.57 11.54
CA THR A 56 8.35 5.62 10.39
C THR A 56 8.34 4.35 9.54
N ARG A 57 9.50 3.77 9.26
CA ARG A 57 9.61 2.51 8.49
C ARG A 57 8.88 1.35 9.17
N TRP A 58 9.09 1.20 10.48
CA TRP A 58 8.48 0.13 11.27
C TRP A 58 7.00 0.41 11.57
N ALA A 59 6.63 1.67 11.78
CA ALA A 59 5.24 2.10 11.87
C ALA A 59 4.46 1.77 10.60
N ASN A 60 5.00 2.08 9.42
CA ASN A 60 4.40 1.71 8.14
C ASN A 60 4.27 0.18 8.00
N THR A 61 5.33 -0.56 8.35
CA THR A 61 5.32 -2.03 8.28
C THR A 61 4.24 -2.67 9.15
N VAL A 62 4.13 -2.22 10.41
CA VAL A 62 3.13 -2.70 11.36
C VAL A 62 1.72 -2.29 10.90
N ALA A 63 1.55 -1.08 10.36
CA ALA A 63 0.26 -0.63 9.82
C ALA A 63 -0.22 -1.53 8.67
N VAL A 64 0.64 -1.78 7.67
CA VAL A 64 0.31 -2.65 6.51
C VAL A 64 -0.06 -4.07 6.96
N ARG A 65 0.68 -4.63 7.92
CA ARG A 65 0.39 -5.97 8.45
C ARG A 65 -0.90 -6.01 9.23
N TYR A 66 -1.17 -5.01 10.06
CA TYR A 66 -2.43 -4.89 10.77
C TYR A 66 -3.62 -4.80 9.82
N GLU A 67 -3.52 -3.98 8.78
CA GLU A 67 -4.54 -3.89 7.73
C GLU A 67 -4.80 -5.23 7.05
N ALA A 68 -3.74 -5.96 6.68
CA ALA A 68 -3.84 -7.27 6.06
C ALA A 68 -4.49 -8.30 7.00
N GLU A 69 -4.07 -8.36 8.27
CA GLU A 69 -4.60 -9.28 9.29
C GLU A 69 -6.06 -8.98 9.66
N ARG A 70 -6.55 -7.77 9.40
CA ARG A 70 -7.94 -7.38 9.66
C ARG A 70 -8.79 -7.30 8.39
N GLY A 71 -8.21 -7.59 7.23
CA GLY A 71 -8.91 -7.48 5.95
C GLY A 71 -9.37 -6.05 5.64
N ILE A 72 -8.63 -5.04 6.13
CA ILE A 72 -8.94 -3.63 5.89
C ILE A 72 -8.45 -3.29 4.49
N GLU A 73 -9.36 -3.33 3.53
CA GLU A 73 -9.10 -2.84 2.18
C GLU A 73 -9.16 -1.30 2.17
N ARG A 74 -7.99 -0.64 2.20
CA ARG A 74 -7.94 0.81 2.05
C ARG A 74 -7.95 1.20 0.57
N GLU A 75 -8.81 2.17 0.27
CA GLU A 75 -8.87 2.83 -1.02
C GLU A 75 -7.56 3.62 -1.21
N VAL A 76 -6.68 3.11 -2.08
CA VAL A 76 -5.48 3.84 -2.45
C VAL A 76 -5.93 4.94 -3.40
N ALA A 77 -5.79 6.20 -2.98
CA ALA A 77 -6.09 7.33 -3.82
C ALA A 77 -5.27 7.23 -5.11
N VAL A 78 -5.96 7.29 -6.27
CA VAL A 78 -5.29 7.23 -7.57
C VAL A 78 -4.30 8.40 -7.64
N PRO A 79 -2.99 8.15 -7.85
CA PRO A 79 -1.99 9.20 -7.83
C PRO A 79 -2.25 10.28 -8.87
N ALA A 80 -1.98 11.54 -8.51
CA ALA A 80 -2.31 12.69 -9.35
C ALA A 80 -1.62 12.65 -10.73
N ASP A 81 -0.43 12.07 -10.81
CA ASP A 81 0.31 11.88 -12.06
C ASP A 81 -0.31 10.78 -12.95
N LEU A 82 -0.81 9.70 -12.36
CA LEU A 82 -1.61 8.71 -13.08
C LEU A 82 -2.93 9.32 -13.59
N VAL A 83 -3.63 10.10 -12.76
CA VAL A 83 -4.83 10.84 -13.16
C VAL A 83 -4.52 11.79 -14.33
N ALA A 84 -3.44 12.57 -14.23
CA ALA A 84 -3.02 13.49 -15.28
C ALA A 84 -2.70 12.75 -16.59
N ALA A 85 -2.03 11.60 -16.52
CA ALA A 85 -1.70 10.81 -17.70
C ALA A 85 -2.95 10.17 -18.34
N MET A 86 -3.96 9.81 -17.53
CA MET A 86 -5.25 9.29 -18.01
C MET A 86 -6.11 10.35 -18.72
N ILE A 87 -5.94 11.64 -18.44
CA ILE A 87 -6.65 12.73 -19.15
C ILE A 87 -6.44 12.61 -20.66
N PHE A 88 -5.22 12.28 -21.09
CA PHE A 88 -4.86 12.18 -22.51
C PHE A 88 -5.15 10.80 -23.12
N LYS A 89 -5.60 9.83 -22.32
CA LYS A 89 -5.89 8.45 -22.75
C LYS A 89 -7.23 7.96 -22.20
N PRO A 90 -8.36 8.44 -22.73
CA PRO A 90 -9.70 8.14 -22.20
C PRO A 90 -10.11 6.66 -22.34
N ALA A 91 -9.50 5.90 -23.25
CA ALA A 91 -9.68 4.45 -23.31
C ALA A 91 -9.04 3.75 -22.10
N ALA A 92 -7.78 4.08 -21.81
CA ALA A 92 -7.07 3.54 -20.65
C ALA A 92 -7.74 3.94 -19.33
N ARG A 93 -8.25 5.17 -19.23
CA ARG A 93 -9.04 5.62 -18.09
C ARG A 93 -10.27 4.75 -17.85
N ARG A 94 -11.08 4.53 -18.89
CA ARG A 94 -12.28 3.68 -18.79
C ARG A 94 -11.93 2.25 -18.38
N ARG A 95 -10.84 1.71 -18.92
CA ARG A 95 -10.40 0.36 -18.56
C ARG A 95 -9.94 0.28 -17.11
N PHE A 96 -9.19 1.27 -16.63
CA PHE A 96 -8.78 1.39 -15.24
C PHE A 96 -9.98 1.49 -14.29
N GLU A 97 -10.96 2.34 -14.61
CA GLU A 97 -12.19 2.52 -13.82
C GLU A 97 -13.05 1.24 -13.77
N GLN A 98 -12.90 0.33 -14.73
CA GLN A 98 -13.57 -0.98 -14.77
C GLN A 98 -12.84 -2.07 -13.98
N LEU A 99 -11.58 -1.87 -13.61
CA LEU A 99 -10.84 -2.81 -12.77
C LEU A 99 -11.49 -2.87 -11.38
N SER A 100 -11.42 -4.05 -10.75
CA SER A 100 -11.78 -4.19 -9.35
C SER A 100 -10.93 -3.29 -8.46
N ARG A 101 -11.42 -2.96 -7.26
CA ARG A 101 -10.70 -2.11 -6.31
C ARG A 101 -9.33 -2.70 -5.95
N THR A 102 -9.26 -4.01 -5.78
CA THR A 102 -8.02 -4.76 -5.52
C THR A 102 -7.02 -4.60 -6.68
N GLU A 103 -7.48 -4.69 -7.92
CA GLU A 103 -6.61 -4.51 -9.09
C GLU A 103 -6.11 -3.06 -9.20
N GLN A 104 -6.98 -2.06 -8.97
CA GLN A 104 -6.56 -0.65 -8.94
C GLN A 104 -5.52 -0.40 -7.84
N HIS A 105 -5.77 -0.93 -6.65
CA HIS A 105 -4.86 -0.84 -5.50
C HIS A 105 -3.48 -1.45 -5.83
N ASN A 106 -3.45 -2.68 -6.37
CA ASN A 106 -2.20 -3.35 -6.75
C ASN A 106 -1.42 -2.58 -7.81
N LEU A 107 -2.11 -1.96 -8.78
CA LEU A 107 -1.46 -1.12 -9.78
C LEU A 107 -0.85 0.13 -9.17
N VAL A 108 -1.54 0.78 -8.21
CA VAL A 108 -0.97 1.96 -7.55
C VAL A 108 0.23 1.59 -6.68
N ILE A 109 0.16 0.51 -5.90
CA ILE A 109 1.34 0.00 -5.15
C ILE A 109 2.51 -0.23 -6.11
N TRP A 110 2.28 -0.91 -7.22
CA TRP A 110 3.32 -1.14 -8.22
C TRP A 110 3.88 0.16 -8.82
N LEU A 111 3.10 1.25 -8.90
CA LEU A 111 3.63 2.56 -9.32
C LEU A 111 4.47 3.22 -8.21
N ASP A 112 4.09 3.05 -6.94
CA ASP A 112 4.79 3.61 -5.79
C ASP A 112 6.11 2.88 -5.49
N GLU A 113 6.24 1.62 -5.90
CA GLU A 113 7.49 0.85 -5.86
C GLU A 113 8.55 1.29 -6.91
N ALA A 114 8.32 2.39 -7.64
CA ALA A 114 9.31 2.93 -8.56
C ALA A 114 10.48 3.58 -7.78
N THR A 115 11.71 3.28 -8.19
CA THR A 115 12.93 3.76 -7.51
C THR A 115 13.13 5.26 -7.69
N ASP A 116 12.72 5.79 -8.83
CA ASP A 116 12.79 7.22 -9.16
C ASP A 116 11.64 7.67 -10.06
N ALA A 117 11.58 8.99 -10.31
CA ALA A 117 10.53 9.60 -11.12
C ALA A 117 10.54 9.15 -12.60
N SER A 118 11.71 8.80 -13.14
CA SER A 118 11.85 8.33 -14.53
C SER A 118 11.26 6.92 -14.66
N GLU A 119 11.60 6.03 -13.73
CA GLU A 119 11.01 4.69 -13.65
C GLU A 119 9.50 4.77 -13.47
N ARG A 120 9.01 5.65 -12.58
CA ARG A 120 7.59 5.85 -12.37
C ARG A 120 6.87 6.30 -13.64
N GLN A 121 7.42 7.27 -14.37
CA GLN A 121 6.86 7.72 -15.65
C GLN A 121 6.85 6.61 -16.70
N ALA A 122 7.90 5.80 -16.78
CA ALA A 122 7.97 4.66 -17.69
C ALA A 122 6.91 3.59 -17.36
N ARG A 123 6.72 3.30 -16.06
CA ARG A 123 5.68 2.39 -15.56
C ARG A 123 4.27 2.90 -15.89
N ILE A 124 3.98 4.18 -15.67
CA ILE A 124 2.71 4.82 -16.05
C ILE A 124 2.48 4.72 -17.56
N ALA A 125 3.49 5.03 -18.38
CA ALA A 125 3.37 4.97 -19.83
C ALA A 125 3.08 3.54 -20.33
N GLY A 126 3.77 2.54 -19.76
CA GLY A 126 3.54 1.13 -20.05
C GLY A 126 2.14 0.66 -19.66
N LEU A 127 1.71 0.99 -18.44
CA LEU A 127 0.36 0.68 -17.94
C LEU A 127 -0.72 1.26 -18.85
N LEU A 128 -0.62 2.54 -19.22
CA LEU A 128 -1.60 3.16 -20.11
C LEU A 128 -1.56 2.57 -21.52
N GLY A 129 -0.42 2.08 -22.00
CA GLY A 129 -0.33 1.33 -23.25
C GLY A 129 -1.14 0.04 -23.19
N GLN A 130 -1.01 -0.73 -22.11
CA GLN A 130 -1.77 -1.96 -21.90
C GLN A 130 -3.27 -1.70 -21.79
N LEU A 131 -3.67 -0.71 -20.99
CA LEU A 131 -5.08 -0.36 -20.76
C LEU A 131 -5.75 0.30 -21.97
N SER A 132 -4.98 0.83 -22.92
CA SER A 132 -5.48 1.42 -24.17
C SER A 132 -5.68 0.41 -25.31
N THR A 133 -5.17 -0.83 -25.17
CA THR A 133 -5.16 -1.79 -26.28
C THR A 133 -6.36 -2.74 -26.18
N GLU A 134 -7.56 -2.24 -26.52
CA GLU A 134 -8.75 -3.00 -26.93
C GLU A 134 -9.57 -2.17 -27.92
#